data_AF-S4RJX5-F1
#
_entry.id   AF-S4RJX5-F1
#
_cell.length_a   1.000
_cell.length_b   1.000
_cell.length_c   1.000
_cell.angle_alpha   90.00
_cell.angle_beta   90.00
_cell.angle_gamma   90.00
#
_symmetry.space_group_name_H-M   'P 1'
#
loop_
_entity.id
_entity.type
_entity.pdbx_description
1 polymer ?
#
loop_
_entity_poly.entity_id
_entity_poly.type
_entity_poly.pdbx_seq_one_letter_code
_entity_poly.pdbx_strand_id
1 'polypeptide(L)'
;ITEMSVVSRITSRYAHTTINSWVLNTASHGKEVTFHVQLPEAAFISAFSMTVRNKTYPGVVKEKEQAKQVYSSAVAQGWSAGLVATRERETDKFMVSVNVGAGSRALFTLSYEELLQRKLAWYEHVVSVRPQQTVDNLTVEVSIEEKTGLSRITVPPLRTSNLITNDVGVDADPPPATSIVRTATSVVVRFQPSVEQQLALAKDGVLGDFIVRYDVERAEEAGQLEIVNGYFAHFFAPKHLSALPKSIVFVIDVSGSMDGTKIKQTKEAMLKILGDLRPKDHFNIVTFSYGVNKWANRGLVKASAESIEGAKKFVSTMVADGGTNIKDALSEAVSLLKYQEVSKETSVPLIILLTDG
;
A
#
# COMPACT_ATOMS: atom_id res chain seq x y z
N ILE A 1 16.33 -15.24 -16.13
CA ILE A 1 16.31 -15.63 -14.70
C ILE A 1 16.14 -17.14 -14.70
N THR A 2 17.07 -17.89 -14.11
CA THR A 2 16.97 -19.36 -14.08
C THR A 2 16.20 -19.84 -12.85
N GLU A 3 16.34 -19.14 -11.72
CA GLU A 3 15.63 -19.45 -10.48
C GLU A 3 15.26 -18.15 -9.77
N MET A 4 14.09 -18.13 -9.14
CA MET A 4 13.63 -17.03 -8.30
C MET A 4 12.90 -17.59 -7.08
N SER A 5 13.39 -17.23 -5.90
CA SER A 5 12.78 -17.62 -4.63
C SER A 5 12.49 -16.38 -3.81
N VAL A 6 11.24 -16.25 -3.36
CA VAL A 6 10.83 -15.23 -2.41
C VAL A 6 10.37 -15.91 -1.14
N VAL A 7 10.93 -15.51 0.00
CA VAL A 7 10.55 -16.02 1.31
C VAL A 7 10.22 -14.85 2.20
N SER A 8 8.96 -14.75 2.61
CA SER A 8 8.49 -13.77 3.59
C SER A 8 8.14 -14.47 4.89
N ARG A 9 8.65 -13.94 6.00
CA ARG A 9 8.34 -14.39 7.36
C ARG A 9 7.69 -13.24 8.11
N ILE A 10 6.48 -13.47 8.58
CA ILE A 10 5.66 -12.48 9.27
C ILE A 10 5.46 -12.96 10.70
N THR A 11 5.95 -12.19 11.66
CA THR A 11 5.76 -12.46 13.08
C THR A 11 5.26 -11.21 13.74
N SER A 12 4.14 -11.29 14.46
CA SER A 12 3.55 -10.14 15.16
C SER A 12 3.38 -8.93 14.23
N ARG A 13 2.81 -9.16 13.04
CA ARG A 13 2.58 -8.16 11.96
C ARG A 13 3.86 -7.57 11.35
N TYR A 14 5.05 -8.00 11.76
CA TYR A 14 6.31 -7.56 11.18
C TYR A 14 6.78 -8.56 10.12
N ALA A 15 6.86 -8.12 8.87
CA ALA A 15 7.26 -8.95 7.74
C ALA A 15 8.71 -8.71 7.37
N HIS A 16 9.49 -9.79 7.27
CA HIS A 16 10.84 -9.81 6.70
C HIS A 16 10.83 -10.66 5.44
N THR A 17 11.08 -10.02 4.29
CA THR A 17 11.04 -10.67 2.98
C THR A 17 12.43 -10.71 2.36
N THR A 18 12.85 -11.89 1.93
CA THR A 18 14.08 -12.11 1.17
C THR A 18 13.75 -12.60 -0.23
N ILE A 19 14.31 -11.93 -1.24
CA ILE A 19 14.24 -12.31 -2.65
C ILE A 19 15.62 -12.77 -3.09
N ASN A 20 15.69 -14.00 -3.60
CA ASN A 20 16.84 -14.58 -4.28
C ASN A 20 16.52 -14.72 -5.76
N SER A 21 17.36 -14.18 -6.64
CA SER A 21 17.20 -14.28 -8.09
C SER A 21 18.51 -14.68 -8.76
N TRP A 22 18.51 -15.82 -9.43
CA TRP A 22 19.63 -16.29 -10.24
C TRP A 22 19.47 -15.85 -11.69
N VAL A 23 20.49 -15.19 -12.22
CA VAL A 23 20.54 -14.80 -13.62
C VAL A 23 21.77 -15.39 -14.30
N LEU A 24 21.53 -16.12 -15.39
CA LEU A 24 22.56 -16.67 -16.26
C LEU A 24 22.75 -15.75 -17.48
N ASN A 25 23.99 -15.33 -17.73
CA ASN A 25 24.33 -14.73 -19.02
C ASN A 25 24.65 -15.84 -20.03
N THR A 26 23.75 -16.09 -20.97
CA THR A 26 23.93 -17.09 -22.04
C THR A 26 24.73 -16.56 -23.24
N ALA A 27 25.07 -15.27 -23.28
CA ALA A 27 25.85 -14.70 -24.36
C ALA A 27 27.33 -15.12 -24.29
N SER A 28 28.00 -15.12 -25.45
CA SER A 28 29.44 -15.36 -25.58
C SER A 28 30.32 -14.19 -25.14
N HIS A 29 29.72 -13.06 -24.75
CA HIS A 29 30.38 -11.85 -24.25
C HIS A 29 29.74 -11.39 -22.95
N GLY A 30 30.42 -10.49 -22.22
CA GLY A 30 29.86 -9.86 -21.03
C GLY A 30 28.60 -9.06 -21.38
N LYS A 31 27.53 -9.26 -20.60
CA LYS A 31 26.23 -8.63 -20.82
C LYS A 31 25.76 -7.97 -19.53
N GLU A 32 25.21 -6.77 -19.67
CA GLU A 32 24.53 -6.11 -18.56
C GLU A 32 23.24 -6.87 -18.21
N VAL A 33 23.10 -7.17 -16.93
CA VAL A 33 21.93 -7.81 -16.34
C VAL A 33 21.35 -6.87 -15.31
N THR A 34 20.03 -6.68 -15.38
CA THR A 34 19.29 -5.84 -14.45
C THR A 34 18.46 -6.70 -13.50
N PHE A 35 18.69 -6.52 -12.21
CA PHE A 35 17.83 -6.99 -11.15
C PHE A 35 16.84 -5.87 -10.80
N HIS A 36 15.55 -6.16 -10.82
CA HIS A 36 14.51 -5.20 -10.50
C HIS A 36 13.47 -5.84 -9.59
N VAL A 37 13.04 -5.10 -8.57
CA VAL A 37 12.00 -5.50 -7.61
C VAL A 37 11.14 -4.29 -7.32
N GLN A 38 9.83 -4.48 -7.26
CA GLN A 38 8.92 -3.47 -6.71
C GLN A 38 8.67 -3.80 -5.23
N LEU A 39 8.88 -2.81 -4.38
CA LEU A 39 8.75 -2.88 -2.93
C LEU A 39 7.40 -2.32 -2.49
N PRO A 40 6.81 -2.83 -1.40
CA PRO A 40 5.71 -2.15 -0.73
C PRO A 40 6.10 -0.72 -0.33
N GLU A 41 5.15 0.22 -0.39
CA GLU A 41 5.40 1.64 -0.08
C GLU A 41 5.95 1.85 1.34
N ALA A 42 5.50 1.04 2.29
CA ALA A 42 5.93 1.12 3.70
C ALA A 42 7.21 0.32 4.01
N ALA A 43 7.75 -0.42 3.03
CA ALA A 43 8.91 -1.26 3.25
C ALA A 43 10.22 -0.46 3.18
N PHE A 44 11.22 -0.91 3.94
CA PHE A 44 12.59 -0.42 3.82
C PHE A 44 13.55 -1.58 3.52
N ILE A 45 14.60 -1.28 2.78
CA ILE A 45 15.63 -2.26 2.42
C ILE A 45 16.59 -2.41 3.59
N SER A 46 16.75 -3.64 4.10
CA SER A 46 17.66 -3.94 5.21
C SER A 46 18.98 -4.57 4.75
N ALA A 47 18.97 -5.30 3.63
CA ALA A 47 20.20 -5.85 3.06
C ALA A 47 20.09 -6.05 1.55
N PHE A 48 21.21 -5.88 0.85
CA PHE A 48 21.35 -6.30 -0.54
C PHE A 48 22.72 -6.94 -0.73
N SER A 49 22.81 -7.99 -1.54
CA SER A 49 24.09 -8.53 -1.97
C SER A 49 23.99 -9.14 -3.36
N MET A 50 25.13 -9.18 -4.05
CA MET A 50 25.28 -9.86 -5.32
C MET A 50 26.41 -10.87 -5.21
N THR A 51 26.19 -12.10 -5.65
CA THR A 51 27.23 -13.13 -5.72
C THR A 51 27.50 -13.52 -7.17
N VAL A 52 28.73 -13.32 -7.63
CA VAL A 52 29.20 -13.71 -8.98
C VAL A 52 30.46 -14.54 -8.83
N ARG A 53 30.53 -15.71 -9.48
CA ARG A 53 31.68 -16.63 -9.43
C ARG A 53 32.17 -16.92 -7.99
N ASN A 54 31.23 -17.22 -7.08
CA ASN A 54 31.47 -17.48 -5.65
C ASN A 54 32.07 -16.31 -4.84
N LYS A 55 32.08 -15.09 -5.38
CA LYS A 55 32.45 -13.89 -4.64
C LYS A 55 31.20 -13.06 -4.38
N THR A 56 30.92 -12.80 -3.11
CA THR A 56 29.79 -11.98 -2.65
C THR A 56 30.22 -10.54 -2.47
N TYR A 57 29.42 -9.63 -3.02
CA TYR A 57 29.55 -8.20 -2.95
C TYR A 57 28.37 -7.66 -2.15
N PRO A 58 28.57 -7.26 -0.88
CA PRO A 58 27.50 -6.64 -0.11
C PRO A 58 27.18 -5.25 -0.66
N GLY A 59 25.90 -4.96 -0.79
CA GLY A 59 25.41 -3.61 -1.02
C GLY A 59 25.54 -2.81 0.27
N VAL A 60 26.33 -1.74 0.24
CA VAL A 60 26.46 -0.85 1.40
C VAL A 60 25.41 0.25 1.27
N VAL A 61 24.44 0.27 2.18
CA VAL A 61 23.47 1.36 2.27
C VAL A 61 24.20 2.60 2.77
N LYS A 62 24.19 3.67 1.97
CA LYS A 62 24.74 4.97 2.32
C LYS A 62 23.70 6.06 2.03
N GLU A 63 23.85 7.19 2.69
CA GLU A 63 23.09 8.40 2.38
C GLU A 63 23.21 8.76 0.88
N LYS A 64 22.13 9.28 0.26
CA LYS A 64 22.00 9.44 -1.20
C LYS A 64 23.21 10.12 -1.87
N GLU A 65 23.68 11.22 -1.31
CA GLU A 65 24.83 11.96 -1.88
C GLU A 65 26.16 11.24 -1.65
N GLN A 66 26.33 10.60 -0.50
CA GLN A 66 27.51 9.78 -0.20
C GLN A 66 27.59 8.53 -1.10
N ALA A 67 26.45 7.90 -1.38
CA ALA A 67 26.36 6.75 -2.29
C ALA A 67 26.78 7.12 -3.72
N LYS A 68 26.32 8.27 -4.22
CA LYS A 68 26.71 8.80 -5.53
C LYS A 68 28.21 9.07 -5.63
N GLN A 69 28.80 9.70 -4.61
CA GLN A 69 30.24 10.01 -4.59
C GLN A 69 31.10 8.74 -4.63
N VAL A 70 30.74 7.74 -3.81
CA VAL A 70 31.44 6.44 -3.77
C VAL A 70 31.33 5.72 -5.11
N TYR A 71 30.15 5.73 -5.73
CA TYR A 71 29.96 5.16 -7.08
C TYR A 71 30.83 5.86 -8.13
N SER A 72 30.75 7.19 -8.22
CA SER A 72 31.51 7.96 -9.20
C SER A 72 33.02 7.76 -9.06
N SER A 73 33.53 7.69 -7.82
CA SER A 73 34.93 7.38 -7.55
C SER A 73 35.31 5.96 -7.97
N ALA A 74 34.46 4.96 -7.72
CA ALA A 74 34.73 3.58 -8.09
C ALA A 74 34.74 3.37 -9.61
N VAL A 75 33.79 3.97 -10.33
CA VAL A 75 33.75 3.95 -11.80
C VAL A 75 34.99 4.64 -12.39
N ALA A 76 35.38 5.80 -11.85
CA ALA A 76 36.58 6.51 -12.29
C ALA A 76 37.88 5.70 -12.09
N GLN A 77 37.91 4.81 -11.10
CA GLN A 77 39.04 3.91 -10.83
C GLN A 77 38.98 2.59 -11.62
N GLY A 78 37.99 2.42 -12.52
CA GLY A 78 37.83 1.22 -13.34
C GLY A 78 37.22 0.03 -12.61
N TRP A 79 36.64 0.24 -11.42
CA TRP A 79 36.01 -0.83 -10.65
C TRP A 79 34.57 -1.07 -11.13
N SER A 80 34.11 -2.31 -11.06
CA SER A 80 32.70 -2.64 -11.27
C SER A 80 31.87 -2.12 -10.09
N ALA A 81 31.06 -1.10 -10.32
CA ALA A 81 30.15 -0.51 -9.32
C ALA A 81 28.72 -0.46 -9.88
N GLY A 82 27.73 -0.63 -9.00
CA GLY A 82 26.31 -0.43 -9.32
C GLY A 82 25.73 0.67 -8.43
N LEU A 83 25.04 1.64 -9.02
CA LEU A 83 24.32 2.69 -8.29
C LEU A 83 22.84 2.35 -8.23
N VAL A 84 22.28 2.30 -7.02
CA VAL A 84 20.84 2.20 -6.79
C VAL A 84 20.31 3.62 -6.60
N ALA A 85 19.46 4.07 -7.52
CA ALA A 85 18.76 5.34 -7.38
C ALA A 85 17.27 5.13 -7.67
N THR A 86 16.44 5.38 -6.67
CA THR A 86 15.00 5.61 -6.85
C THR A 86 14.83 6.97 -7.55
N ARG A 87 14.13 6.97 -8.69
CA ARG A 87 13.64 8.23 -9.27
C ARG A 87 12.58 8.79 -8.32
N GLU A 88 12.48 10.11 -8.17
CA GLU A 88 11.57 10.77 -7.19
C GLU A 88 10.08 10.41 -7.34
N ARG A 89 9.69 9.78 -8.46
CA ARG A 89 8.32 9.30 -8.73
C ARG A 89 8.18 7.76 -8.73
N GLU A 90 9.24 7.03 -8.44
CA GLU A 90 9.31 5.56 -8.44
C GLU A 90 9.98 5.05 -7.15
N THR A 91 9.54 5.58 -6.01
CA THR A 91 10.10 5.23 -4.68
C THR A 91 9.89 3.78 -4.30
N ASP A 92 8.97 3.09 -4.98
CA ASP A 92 8.62 1.70 -4.81
C ASP A 92 9.45 0.75 -5.69
N LYS A 93 10.41 1.24 -6.49
CA LYS A 93 11.23 0.38 -7.37
C LYS A 93 12.69 0.33 -6.94
N PHE A 94 13.19 -0.89 -6.72
CA PHE A 94 14.60 -1.18 -6.55
C PHE A 94 15.18 -1.73 -7.85
N MET A 95 16.25 -1.12 -8.35
CA MET A 95 16.92 -1.56 -9.58
C MET A 95 18.44 -1.54 -9.42
N VAL A 96 19.09 -2.61 -9.89
CA VAL A 96 20.55 -2.76 -9.94
C VAL A 96 20.92 -3.34 -11.29
N SER A 97 21.82 -2.66 -12.02
CA SER A 97 22.41 -3.18 -13.25
C SER A 97 23.89 -3.52 -13.04
N VAL A 98 24.31 -4.69 -13.52
CA VAL A 98 25.67 -5.20 -13.38
C VAL A 98 26.10 -5.94 -14.64
N ASN A 99 27.37 -5.83 -15.00
CA ASN A 99 27.93 -6.60 -16.10
C ASN A 99 28.29 -8.02 -15.64
N VAL A 100 27.67 -9.04 -16.24
CA VAL A 100 27.93 -10.45 -15.96
C VAL A 100 28.73 -11.03 -17.13
N GLY A 101 29.89 -11.61 -16.83
CA GLY A 101 30.74 -12.24 -17.85
C GLY A 101 30.04 -13.35 -18.64
N ALA A 102 30.54 -13.64 -19.84
CA ALA A 102 30.01 -14.70 -20.72
C ALA A 102 29.86 -16.04 -19.97
N GLY A 103 28.73 -16.72 -20.17
CA GLY A 103 28.42 -18.02 -19.56
C GLY A 103 28.36 -18.03 -18.02
N SER A 104 28.45 -16.87 -17.37
CA SER A 104 28.53 -16.78 -15.90
C SER A 104 27.14 -16.54 -15.30
N ARG A 105 26.95 -16.98 -14.04
CA ARG A 105 25.74 -16.73 -13.25
C ARG A 105 25.98 -15.67 -12.16
N ALA A 106 24.94 -14.90 -11.86
CA ALA A 106 24.86 -13.96 -10.76
C ALA A 106 23.66 -14.32 -9.87
N LEU A 107 23.85 -14.34 -8.55
CA LEU A 107 22.78 -14.37 -7.56
C LEU A 107 22.59 -12.97 -7.00
N PHE A 108 21.37 -12.46 -7.06
CA PHE A 108 20.96 -11.25 -6.36
C PHE A 108 20.14 -11.65 -5.14
N THR A 109 20.51 -11.14 -3.97
CA THR A 109 19.78 -11.33 -2.73
C THR A 109 19.38 -9.98 -2.17
N LEU A 110 18.09 -9.71 -2.09
CA LEU A 110 17.52 -8.49 -1.51
C LEU A 110 16.68 -8.87 -0.29
N SER A 111 16.89 -8.19 0.84
CA SER A 111 16.01 -8.28 2.00
C SER A 111 15.40 -6.93 2.32
N TYR A 112 14.10 -6.92 2.58
CA TYR A 112 13.34 -5.75 2.99
C TYR A 112 12.34 -6.11 4.07
N GLU A 113 11.98 -5.13 4.87
CA GLU A 113 11.18 -5.29 6.07
C GLU A 113 10.05 -4.26 6.09
N GLU A 114 8.89 -4.66 6.62
CA GLU A 114 7.73 -3.79 6.79
C GLU A 114 6.92 -4.15 8.03
N LEU A 115 6.34 -3.13 8.67
CA LEU A 115 5.30 -3.33 9.67
C LEU A 115 3.93 -3.24 8.99
N LEU A 116 3.18 -4.33 8.98
CA LEU A 116 1.88 -4.40 8.32
C LEU A 116 0.84 -3.53 9.05
N GLN A 117 0.13 -2.73 8.27
CA GLN A 117 -0.96 -1.88 8.78
C GLN A 117 -2.31 -2.56 8.57
N ARG A 118 -3.13 -2.58 9.63
CA ARG A 118 -4.49 -3.09 9.54
C ARG A 118 -5.42 -2.06 8.88
N LYS A 119 -5.91 -2.35 7.68
CA LYS A 119 -6.87 -1.50 6.94
C LYS A 119 -8.07 -2.33 6.53
N LEU A 120 -9.28 -1.76 6.61
CA LEU A 120 -10.53 -2.46 6.24
C LEU A 120 -10.64 -3.86 6.88
N ALA A 121 -10.21 -3.96 8.14
CA ALA A 121 -10.15 -5.18 8.93
C ALA A 121 -9.15 -6.27 8.47
N TRP A 122 -8.22 -5.98 7.58
CA TRP A 122 -7.20 -6.92 7.11
C TRP A 122 -5.79 -6.36 7.31
N TYR A 123 -4.84 -7.24 7.59
CA TYR A 123 -3.45 -7.04 7.22
C TYR A 123 -3.27 -7.60 5.81
N GLU A 124 -2.67 -6.81 4.92
CA GLU A 124 -2.36 -7.21 3.55
C GLU A 124 -0.85 -7.24 3.38
N HIS A 125 -0.28 -8.42 3.11
CA HIS A 125 1.10 -8.55 2.72
C HIS A 125 1.19 -8.76 1.21
N VAL A 126 2.00 -7.93 0.55
CA VAL A 126 2.08 -7.85 -0.91
C VAL A 126 3.50 -8.19 -1.35
N VAL A 127 3.64 -9.22 -2.18
CA VAL A 127 4.91 -9.59 -2.82
C VAL A 127 4.78 -9.35 -4.32
N SER A 128 5.57 -8.42 -4.86
CA SER A 128 5.64 -8.19 -6.30
C SER A 128 6.41 -9.31 -7.00
N VAL A 129 5.75 -10.07 -7.89
CA VAL A 129 6.32 -11.18 -8.65
C VAL A 129 6.26 -10.84 -10.13
N ARG A 130 7.34 -10.24 -10.65
CA ARG A 130 7.42 -9.75 -12.04
C ARG A 130 8.78 -10.05 -12.69
N PRO A 131 9.18 -11.32 -12.88
CA PRO A 131 10.45 -11.67 -13.52
C PRO A 131 10.65 -11.18 -14.97
N GLN A 132 9.59 -10.74 -15.66
CA GLN A 132 9.59 -10.32 -17.08
C GLN A 132 10.06 -11.42 -18.05
N GLN A 133 10.02 -12.67 -17.62
CA GLN A 133 10.27 -13.88 -18.39
C GLN A 133 9.76 -15.08 -17.57
N THR A 134 9.61 -16.24 -18.21
CA THR A 134 9.41 -17.49 -17.49
C THR A 134 10.65 -17.87 -16.68
N VAL A 135 10.44 -18.53 -15.55
CA VAL A 135 11.50 -18.97 -14.64
C VAL A 135 11.34 -20.46 -14.37
N ASP A 136 12.38 -21.25 -14.58
CA ASP A 136 12.32 -22.71 -14.44
C ASP A 136 11.91 -23.13 -13.02
N ASN A 137 12.47 -22.46 -12.01
CA ASN A 137 12.11 -22.65 -10.61
C ASN A 137 11.69 -21.31 -9.97
N LEU A 138 10.38 -21.07 -9.94
CA LEU A 138 9.76 -19.93 -9.26
C LEU A 138 9.07 -20.42 -7.99
N THR A 139 9.48 -19.90 -6.83
CA THR A 139 8.81 -20.17 -5.55
C THR A 139 8.56 -18.88 -4.79
N VAL A 140 7.35 -18.70 -4.30
CA VAL A 140 6.99 -17.65 -3.34
C VAL A 140 6.41 -18.32 -2.10
N GLU A 141 7.05 -18.13 -0.96
CA GLU A 141 6.60 -18.64 0.33
C GLU A 141 6.33 -17.48 1.29
N VAL A 142 5.15 -17.46 1.88
CA VAL A 142 4.77 -16.53 2.95
C VAL A 142 4.43 -17.35 4.18
N SER A 143 5.22 -17.19 5.23
CA SER A 143 5.03 -17.83 6.53
C SER A 143 4.56 -16.79 7.53
N ILE A 144 3.43 -17.02 8.19
CA ILE A 144 2.85 -16.11 9.17
C ILE A 144 2.75 -16.84 10.50
N GLU A 145 3.21 -16.21 11.57
CA GLU A 145 3.11 -16.68 12.95
C GLU A 145 2.59 -15.57 13.85
N GLU A 146 1.42 -15.80 14.47
CA GLU A 146 0.73 -14.83 15.32
C GLU A 146 0.34 -15.51 16.64
N LYS A 147 0.94 -15.06 17.75
CA LYS A 147 0.74 -15.67 19.08
C LYS A 147 -0.71 -15.64 19.54
N THR A 148 -1.47 -14.62 19.16
CA THR A 148 -2.91 -14.51 19.47
C THR A 148 -3.78 -15.49 18.70
N GLY A 149 -3.27 -16.10 17.64
CA GLY A 149 -4.06 -16.89 16.71
C GLY A 149 -4.53 -16.08 15.51
N LEU A 150 -4.80 -16.81 14.43
CA LEU A 150 -5.30 -16.30 13.15
C LEU A 150 -6.82 -16.43 13.12
N SER A 151 -7.54 -15.33 12.93
CA SER A 151 -9.01 -15.36 12.84
C SER A 151 -9.49 -15.69 11.43
N ARG A 152 -8.77 -15.20 10.42
CA ARG A 152 -9.09 -15.44 9.01
C ARG A 152 -7.87 -15.25 8.11
N ILE A 153 -7.90 -15.92 6.97
CA ILE A 153 -6.91 -15.78 5.90
C ILE A 153 -7.60 -15.94 4.54
N THR A 154 -7.15 -15.18 3.55
CA THR A 154 -7.48 -15.38 2.14
C THR A 154 -6.27 -15.02 1.28
N VAL A 155 -6.15 -15.69 0.14
CA VAL A 155 -5.10 -15.47 -0.86
C VAL A 155 -5.83 -15.17 -2.17
N PRO A 156 -6.07 -13.89 -2.52
CA PRO A 156 -6.77 -13.55 -3.75
C PRO A 156 -5.92 -13.89 -4.99
N PRO A 157 -6.53 -13.91 -6.19
CA PRO A 157 -5.80 -14.01 -7.45
C PRO A 157 -4.69 -12.97 -7.58
N LEU A 158 -3.72 -13.26 -8.45
CA LEU A 158 -2.62 -12.32 -8.73
C LEU A 158 -3.17 -10.96 -9.19
N ARG A 159 -2.76 -9.90 -8.50
CA ARG A 159 -3.16 -8.54 -8.86
C ARG A 159 -2.22 -8.02 -9.95
N THR A 160 -2.73 -7.91 -11.18
CA THR A 160 -1.96 -7.49 -12.36
C THR A 160 -2.02 -5.97 -12.62
N SER A 161 -2.97 -5.26 -12.00
CA SER A 161 -3.08 -3.80 -12.07
C SER A 161 -2.85 -3.15 -10.71
N ASN A 162 -2.23 -1.96 -10.69
CA ASN A 162 -2.01 -1.20 -9.46
C ASN A 162 -3.29 -0.50 -8.95
N LEU A 163 -4.42 -0.69 -9.63
CA LEU A 163 -5.69 -0.15 -9.18
C LEU A 163 -6.15 -1.01 -8.00
N ILE A 164 -6.20 -0.40 -6.81
CA ILE A 164 -6.83 -0.99 -5.62
C ILE A 164 -8.33 -1.06 -5.92
N THR A 165 -8.77 -2.14 -6.55
CA THR A 165 -10.20 -2.46 -6.60
C THR A 165 -10.54 -3.07 -5.25
N ASN A 166 -11.47 -2.44 -4.54
CA ASN A 166 -12.01 -2.94 -3.27
C ASN A 166 -12.75 -4.29 -3.42
N ASP A 167 -12.86 -4.81 -4.65
CA ASP A 167 -13.73 -5.91 -5.08
C ASP A 167 -12.98 -7.11 -5.69
N VAL A 168 -11.65 -7.24 -5.56
CA VAL A 168 -11.07 -8.58 -5.82
C VAL A 168 -11.50 -9.48 -4.67
N GLY A 169 -12.52 -10.29 -4.97
CA GLY A 169 -13.36 -11.01 -4.03
C GLY A 169 -12.58 -11.67 -2.92
N VAL A 170 -13.03 -11.44 -1.68
CA VAL A 170 -12.58 -12.19 -0.50
C VAL A 170 -12.78 -13.71 -0.70
N ASP A 171 -13.67 -14.08 -1.62
CA ASP A 171 -14.05 -15.44 -2.02
C ASP A 171 -13.45 -15.91 -3.36
N ALA A 172 -12.52 -15.16 -3.96
CA ALA A 172 -11.87 -15.58 -5.19
C ALA A 172 -10.81 -16.65 -4.92
N ASP A 173 -10.72 -17.65 -5.81
CA ASP A 173 -9.74 -18.73 -5.67
C ASP A 173 -8.30 -18.21 -5.72
N PRO A 174 -7.38 -18.82 -4.96
CA PRO A 174 -5.97 -18.47 -5.01
C PRO A 174 -5.38 -18.74 -6.41
N PRO A 175 -4.23 -18.12 -6.74
CA PRO A 175 -3.53 -18.42 -7.98
C PRO A 175 -3.30 -19.93 -8.14
N PRO A 176 -3.42 -20.50 -9.35
CA PRO A 176 -3.09 -21.91 -9.57
C PRO A 176 -1.69 -22.25 -9.05
N ALA A 177 -1.48 -23.49 -8.60
CA ALA A 177 -0.24 -23.93 -7.94
C ALA A 177 0.09 -23.21 -6.61
N THR A 178 -0.94 -22.72 -5.92
CA THR A 178 -0.86 -22.25 -4.54
C THR A 178 -1.28 -23.37 -3.58
N SER A 179 -0.48 -23.59 -2.54
CA SER A 179 -0.79 -24.48 -1.42
C SER A 179 -0.83 -23.68 -0.12
N ILE A 180 -1.76 -24.01 0.78
CA ILE A 180 -1.97 -23.31 2.04
C ILE A 180 -2.03 -24.36 3.15
N VAL A 181 -1.09 -24.27 4.10
CA VAL A 181 -1.05 -25.13 5.29
C VAL A 181 -1.21 -24.25 6.51
N ARG A 182 -2.33 -24.41 7.23
CA ARG A 182 -2.72 -23.55 8.36
C ARG A 182 -2.90 -24.35 9.65
N THR A 183 -2.47 -23.75 10.75
CA THR A 183 -2.80 -24.12 12.13
C THR A 183 -3.59 -22.97 12.81
N ALA A 184 -3.83 -23.06 14.12
CA ALA A 184 -4.49 -21.98 14.86
C ALA A 184 -3.68 -20.68 14.88
N THR A 185 -2.35 -20.77 14.95
CA THR A 185 -1.44 -19.62 15.15
C THR A 185 -0.48 -19.39 14.00
N SER A 186 -0.39 -20.33 13.06
CA SER A 186 0.53 -20.23 11.93
C SER A 186 -0.12 -20.58 10.60
N VAL A 187 0.42 -20.02 9.52
CA VAL A 187 0.09 -20.42 8.16
C VAL A 187 1.29 -20.29 7.25
N VAL A 188 1.46 -21.27 6.37
CA VAL A 188 2.44 -21.24 5.29
C VAL A 188 1.67 -21.28 3.97
N VAL A 189 1.83 -20.23 3.18
CA VAL A 189 1.29 -20.12 1.82
C VAL A 189 2.45 -20.26 0.85
N ARG A 190 2.37 -21.21 -0.08
CA ARG A 190 3.41 -21.45 -1.08
C ARG A 190 2.83 -21.46 -2.49
N PHE A 191 3.33 -20.58 -3.34
CA PHE A 191 3.02 -20.48 -4.76
C PHE A 191 4.24 -20.94 -5.58
N GLN A 192 4.06 -22.00 -6.36
CA GLN A 192 5.15 -22.64 -7.10
C GLN A 192 4.68 -23.11 -8.50
N PRO A 193 4.45 -22.17 -9.43
CA PRO A 193 3.92 -22.48 -10.76
C PRO A 193 4.98 -23.13 -11.66
N SER A 194 4.58 -24.15 -12.42
CA SER A 194 5.39 -24.69 -13.52
C SER A 194 5.54 -23.67 -14.65
N VAL A 195 6.53 -23.84 -15.53
CA VAL A 195 6.70 -22.97 -16.71
C VAL A 195 5.44 -22.90 -17.58
N GLU A 196 4.73 -24.03 -17.74
CA GLU A 196 3.45 -24.08 -18.46
C GLU A 196 2.37 -23.22 -17.77
N GLN A 197 2.26 -23.31 -16.45
CA GLN A 197 1.33 -22.50 -15.67
C GLN A 197 1.70 -21.01 -15.71
N GLN A 198 2.98 -20.67 -15.75
CA GLN A 198 3.43 -19.28 -15.92
C GLN A 198 3.00 -18.71 -17.29
N LEU A 199 3.15 -19.50 -18.36
CA LEU A 199 2.73 -19.11 -19.71
C LEU A 199 1.21 -18.98 -19.85
N ALA A 200 0.45 -19.76 -19.07
CA ALA A 200 -1.00 -19.61 -19.00
C ALA A 200 -1.44 -18.30 -18.31
N LEU A 201 -0.59 -17.71 -17.45
CA LEU A 201 -0.85 -16.42 -16.80
C LEU A 201 -0.52 -15.24 -17.72
N ALA A 202 0.67 -15.23 -18.32
CA ALA A 202 1.05 -14.26 -19.33
C ALA A 202 2.19 -14.76 -20.21
N LYS A 203 2.36 -14.14 -21.40
CA LYS A 203 3.40 -14.48 -22.37
C LYS A 203 4.82 -14.43 -21.78
N ASP A 204 5.09 -13.45 -20.93
CA ASP A 204 6.39 -13.23 -20.31
C ASP A 204 6.46 -13.79 -18.87
N GLY A 205 5.67 -14.82 -18.57
CA GLY A 205 5.62 -15.48 -17.26
C GLY A 205 4.74 -14.75 -16.25
N VAL A 206 5.04 -14.88 -14.95
CA VAL A 206 4.23 -14.23 -13.89
C VAL A 206 4.46 -12.72 -13.90
N LEU A 207 3.37 -11.95 -13.92
CA LEU A 207 3.41 -10.49 -13.88
C LEU A 207 2.31 -9.94 -12.96
N GLY A 208 2.53 -9.99 -11.64
CA GLY A 208 1.55 -9.47 -10.69
C GLY A 208 1.99 -9.50 -9.24
N ASP A 209 1.14 -8.95 -8.38
CA ASP A 209 1.31 -9.06 -6.93
C ASP A 209 0.72 -10.37 -6.43
N PHE A 210 1.53 -11.13 -5.69
CA PHE A 210 1.08 -12.22 -4.84
C PHE A 210 0.69 -11.65 -3.48
N ILE A 211 -0.58 -11.78 -3.10
CA ILE A 211 -1.14 -11.12 -1.93
C ILE A 211 -1.60 -12.17 -0.93
N VAL A 212 -1.22 -12.01 0.34
CA VAL A 212 -1.78 -12.79 1.45
C VAL A 212 -2.47 -11.82 2.40
N ARG A 213 -3.79 -11.98 2.56
CA ARG A 213 -4.59 -11.20 3.51
C ARG A 213 -4.92 -12.05 4.72
N TYR A 214 -4.69 -11.51 5.91
CA TYR A 214 -5.05 -12.19 7.15
C TYR A 214 -5.54 -11.21 8.20
N ASP A 215 -6.20 -11.74 9.23
CA ASP A 215 -6.45 -11.00 10.46
C ASP A 215 -6.20 -11.94 11.65
N VAL A 216 -5.97 -11.35 12.81
CA VAL A 216 -5.68 -12.09 14.04
C VAL A 216 -6.91 -12.20 14.91
N GLU A 217 -6.90 -13.12 15.87
CA GLU A 217 -7.77 -12.97 17.02
C GLU A 217 -7.37 -11.72 17.83
N ARG A 218 -8.37 -10.95 18.26
CA ARG A 218 -8.14 -9.66 18.94
C ARG A 218 -8.70 -9.73 20.34
N ALA A 219 -7.88 -9.33 21.31
CA ALA A 219 -8.28 -9.18 22.71
C ALA A 219 -9.28 -8.02 22.86
N GLU A 220 -10.22 -8.16 23.79
CA GLU A 220 -11.36 -7.24 23.93
C GLU A 220 -11.05 -5.99 24.78
N GLU A 221 -10.24 -6.12 25.83
CA GLU A 221 -10.08 -5.06 26.83
C GLU A 221 -8.89 -4.12 26.55
N ALA A 222 -7.69 -4.53 26.95
CA ALA A 222 -6.50 -3.69 26.93
C ALA A 222 -5.67 -3.84 25.65
N GLY A 223 -6.16 -4.59 24.64
CA GLY A 223 -5.36 -4.99 23.49
C GLY A 223 -4.32 -6.05 23.84
N GLN A 224 -3.32 -6.22 22.97
CA GLN A 224 -2.29 -7.25 23.07
C GLN A 224 -0.92 -6.61 23.29
N LEU A 225 -0.29 -6.87 24.43
CA LEU A 225 1.07 -6.44 24.73
C LEU A 225 2.03 -7.62 24.55
N GLU A 226 3.05 -7.43 23.72
CA GLU A 226 4.15 -8.38 23.55
C GLU A 226 5.45 -7.75 24.04
N ILE A 227 6.24 -8.51 24.80
CA ILE A 227 7.54 -8.08 25.32
C ILE A 227 8.59 -9.11 24.89
N VAL A 228 9.64 -8.67 24.22
CA VAL A 228 10.73 -9.52 23.73
C VAL A 228 12.04 -8.76 23.87
N ASN A 229 13.03 -9.35 24.55
CA ASN A 229 14.40 -8.82 24.69
C ASN A 229 14.49 -7.36 25.17
N GLY A 230 13.60 -6.92 26.08
CA GLY A 230 13.59 -5.55 26.60
C GLY A 230 12.84 -4.54 25.71
N TYR A 231 12.30 -4.98 24.57
CA TYR A 231 11.42 -4.19 23.71
C TYR A 231 9.97 -4.64 23.88
N PHE A 232 9.02 -3.79 23.51
CA PHE A 232 7.60 -4.13 23.53
C PHE A 232 6.86 -3.64 22.28
N ALA A 233 5.79 -4.34 21.94
CA ALA A 233 4.79 -3.95 20.95
C ALA A 233 3.39 -4.05 21.58
N HIS A 234 2.60 -2.98 21.50
CA HIS A 234 1.23 -2.95 22.02
C HIS A 234 0.23 -2.74 20.88
N PHE A 235 -0.55 -3.78 20.58
CA PHE A 235 -1.59 -3.75 19.55
C PHE A 235 -2.96 -3.49 20.19
N PHE A 236 -3.55 -2.32 19.93
CA PHE A 236 -4.85 -1.94 20.47
C PHE A 236 -5.91 -1.81 19.37
N ALA A 237 -6.82 -2.79 19.29
CA ALA A 237 -7.88 -2.83 18.29
C ALA A 237 -9.13 -3.58 18.81
N PRO A 238 -9.82 -3.04 19.84
CA PRO A 238 -10.95 -3.71 20.48
C PRO A 238 -12.06 -4.10 19.49
N LYS A 239 -12.74 -5.22 19.79
CA LYS A 239 -13.93 -5.68 19.05
C LYS A 239 -15.19 -5.07 19.68
N HIS A 240 -16.31 -5.10 18.96
CA HIS A 240 -17.65 -4.80 19.49
C HIS A 240 -17.90 -3.39 20.07
N LEU A 241 -17.05 -2.41 19.78
CA LEU A 241 -17.36 -1.02 20.11
C LEU A 241 -18.51 -0.50 19.24
N SER A 242 -19.49 0.16 19.88
CA SER A 242 -20.54 0.86 19.16
C SER A 242 -19.92 2.04 18.40
N ALA A 243 -20.22 2.12 17.10
CA ALA A 243 -19.64 3.15 16.27
C ALA A 243 -20.20 4.52 16.66
N LEU A 244 -19.34 5.37 17.23
CA LEU A 244 -19.70 6.72 17.68
C LEU A 244 -20.30 7.54 16.53
N PRO A 245 -21.35 8.35 16.78
CA PRO A 245 -21.83 9.35 15.85
C PRO A 245 -20.69 10.28 15.41
N LYS A 246 -20.71 10.71 14.15
CA LYS A 246 -19.71 11.64 13.61
C LYS A 246 -20.35 12.99 13.34
N SER A 247 -19.56 14.04 13.50
CA SER A 247 -19.89 15.41 13.09
C SER A 247 -18.91 15.80 12.00
N ILE A 248 -19.35 15.77 10.74
CA ILE A 248 -18.47 15.82 9.58
C ILE A 248 -18.67 17.13 8.81
N VAL A 249 -17.60 17.88 8.58
CA VAL A 249 -17.60 18.97 7.60
C VAL A 249 -16.78 18.55 6.39
N PHE A 250 -17.46 18.42 5.25
CA PHE A 250 -16.80 18.20 3.97
C PHE A 250 -16.41 19.55 3.38
N VAL A 251 -15.12 19.80 3.24
CA VAL A 251 -14.55 21.04 2.68
C VAL A 251 -14.04 20.72 1.28
N ILE A 252 -14.76 21.18 0.27
CA ILE A 252 -14.58 20.76 -1.12
C ILE A 252 -14.14 21.94 -1.98
N ASP A 253 -12.97 21.80 -2.59
CA ASP A 253 -12.46 22.73 -3.57
C ASP A 253 -13.32 22.71 -4.85
N VAL A 254 -13.74 23.89 -5.28
CA VAL A 254 -14.46 24.12 -6.54
C VAL A 254 -13.78 25.22 -7.36
N SER A 255 -12.47 25.41 -7.17
CA SER A 255 -11.64 26.32 -7.98
C SER A 255 -11.57 25.88 -9.45
N GLY A 256 -11.11 26.77 -10.32
CA GLY A 256 -11.00 26.50 -11.75
C GLY A 256 -10.08 25.32 -12.10
N SER A 257 -9.08 24.99 -11.26
CA SER A 257 -8.21 23.83 -11.48
C SER A 257 -8.95 22.50 -11.38
N MET A 258 -10.07 22.46 -10.66
CA MET A 258 -10.92 21.28 -10.50
C MET A 258 -11.73 20.93 -11.77
N ASP A 259 -11.72 21.77 -12.81
CA ASP A 259 -12.52 21.56 -14.01
C ASP A 259 -12.27 20.20 -14.71
N GLY A 260 -13.30 19.72 -15.40
CA GLY A 260 -13.29 18.46 -16.12
C GLY A 260 -13.43 17.24 -15.20
N THR A 261 -12.45 16.33 -15.26
CA THR A 261 -12.57 15.00 -14.63
C THR A 261 -12.53 15.07 -13.10
N LYS A 262 -11.76 16.00 -12.53
CA LYS A 262 -11.55 16.13 -11.08
C LYS A 262 -12.85 16.47 -10.35
N ILE A 263 -13.58 17.50 -10.79
CA ILE A 263 -14.88 17.87 -10.21
C ILE A 263 -15.94 16.79 -10.45
N LYS A 264 -15.93 16.12 -11.62
CA LYS A 264 -16.85 15.02 -11.91
C LYS A 264 -16.66 13.85 -10.93
N GLN A 265 -15.42 13.39 -10.75
CA GLN A 265 -15.09 12.33 -9.80
C GLN A 265 -15.38 12.73 -8.36
N THR A 266 -15.11 13.99 -8.00
CA THR A 266 -15.44 14.56 -6.68
C THR A 266 -16.94 14.47 -6.40
N LYS A 267 -17.79 14.88 -7.35
CA LYS A 267 -19.24 14.76 -7.24
C LYS A 267 -19.67 13.30 -7.07
N GLU A 268 -19.19 12.41 -7.93
CA GLU A 268 -19.52 10.97 -7.86
C GLU A 268 -19.14 10.35 -6.50
N ALA A 269 -17.97 10.69 -5.97
CA ALA A 269 -17.52 10.24 -4.65
C ALA A 269 -18.41 10.79 -3.53
N MET A 270 -18.69 12.11 -3.55
CA MET A 270 -19.55 12.75 -2.56
C MET A 270 -20.98 12.19 -2.56
N LEU A 271 -21.54 11.90 -3.73
CA LEU A 271 -22.88 11.29 -3.83
C LEU A 271 -22.94 9.90 -3.16
N LYS A 272 -21.88 9.10 -3.28
CA LYS A 272 -21.74 7.80 -2.59
C LYS A 272 -21.57 7.99 -1.09
N ILE A 273 -20.63 8.85 -0.68
CA ILE A 273 -20.34 9.13 0.75
C ILE A 273 -21.60 9.60 1.48
N LEU A 274 -22.37 10.52 0.89
CA LEU A 274 -23.62 11.02 1.46
C LEU A 274 -24.68 9.91 1.60
N GLY A 275 -24.70 8.94 0.69
CA GLY A 275 -25.58 7.77 0.76
C GLY A 275 -25.22 6.80 1.90
N ASP A 276 -23.94 6.76 2.29
CA ASP A 276 -23.42 5.87 3.34
C ASP A 276 -23.41 6.50 4.75
N LEU A 277 -23.77 7.78 4.87
CA LEU A 277 -23.91 8.45 6.17
C LEU A 277 -25.00 7.79 7.02
N ARG A 278 -24.74 7.59 8.32
CA ARG A 278 -25.70 6.94 9.20
C ARG A 278 -26.68 7.97 9.76
N PRO A 279 -27.93 7.61 10.09
CA PRO A 279 -28.92 8.56 10.61
C PRO A 279 -28.56 9.28 11.91
N LYS A 280 -27.56 8.79 12.66
CA LYS A 280 -27.05 9.43 13.88
C LYS A 280 -25.93 10.44 13.60
N ASP A 281 -25.35 10.43 12.40
CA ASP A 281 -24.29 11.35 12.02
C ASP A 281 -24.88 12.74 11.72
N HIS A 282 -24.05 13.76 11.94
CA HIS A 282 -24.30 15.14 11.57
C HIS A 282 -23.29 15.58 10.53
N PHE A 283 -23.70 16.40 9.57
CA PHE A 283 -22.79 16.85 8.53
C PHE A 283 -23.14 18.23 7.98
N ASN A 284 -22.17 18.83 7.29
CA ASN A 284 -22.36 19.99 6.43
C ASN A 284 -21.33 19.94 5.29
N ILE A 285 -21.59 20.69 4.22
CA ILE A 285 -20.71 20.81 3.07
C ILE A 285 -20.31 22.29 2.94
N VAL A 286 -19.02 22.53 2.94
CA VAL A 286 -18.38 23.82 2.66
C VAL A 286 -17.72 23.70 1.30
N THR A 287 -18.10 24.53 0.34
CA THR A 287 -17.35 24.66 -0.91
C THR A 287 -16.53 25.92 -0.90
N PHE A 288 -15.37 25.90 -1.56
CA PHE A 288 -14.52 27.07 -1.65
C PHE A 288 -13.93 27.24 -3.04
N SER A 289 -13.90 28.50 -3.47
CA SER A 289 -13.08 28.97 -4.58
C SER A 289 -12.54 30.36 -4.21
N TYR A 290 -12.98 31.45 -4.85
CA TYR A 290 -12.67 32.81 -4.36
C TYR A 290 -13.31 33.09 -2.99
N GLY A 291 -14.53 32.59 -2.79
CA GLY A 291 -15.28 32.71 -1.55
C GLY A 291 -15.58 31.34 -0.96
N VAL A 292 -16.24 31.38 0.20
CA VAL A 292 -16.69 30.19 0.92
C VAL A 292 -18.21 30.13 0.89
N ASN A 293 -18.75 29.00 0.47
CA ASN A 293 -20.18 28.73 0.49
C ASN A 293 -20.47 27.54 1.39
N LYS A 294 -21.60 27.59 2.09
CA LYS A 294 -22.12 26.50 2.92
C LYS A 294 -23.42 26.00 2.35
N TRP A 295 -23.61 24.69 2.38
CA TRP A 295 -24.91 24.11 2.06
C TRP A 295 -25.95 24.42 3.14
N ALA A 296 -25.65 24.10 4.41
CA ALA A 296 -26.55 24.38 5.52
C ALA A 296 -26.10 25.64 6.28
N ASN A 297 -26.93 26.68 6.27
CA ASN A 297 -26.63 27.97 6.91
C ASN A 297 -26.72 27.95 8.44
N ARG A 298 -27.46 26.98 9.02
CA ARG A 298 -27.76 26.92 10.45
C ARG A 298 -26.79 26.07 11.28
N GLY A 299 -25.70 25.58 10.67
CA GLY A 299 -24.75 24.70 11.32
C GLY A 299 -24.75 23.29 10.75
N LEU A 300 -24.32 22.32 11.55
CA LEU A 300 -24.35 20.91 11.20
C LEU A 300 -25.78 20.38 11.25
N VAL A 301 -26.17 19.58 10.26
CA VAL A 301 -27.51 19.00 10.17
C VAL A 301 -27.44 17.48 10.29
N LYS A 302 -28.49 16.89 10.86
CA LYS A 302 -28.59 15.43 10.98
C LYS A 302 -28.69 14.78 9.59
N ALA A 303 -28.06 13.63 9.40
CA ALA A 303 -28.14 12.84 8.18
C ALA A 303 -29.51 12.14 8.01
N SER A 304 -30.59 12.91 7.93
CA SER A 304 -31.92 12.43 7.54
C SER A 304 -31.98 12.21 6.02
N ALA A 305 -32.95 11.41 5.56
CA ALA A 305 -33.16 11.20 4.13
C ALA A 305 -33.37 12.53 3.37
N GLU A 306 -34.13 13.46 3.96
CA GLU A 306 -34.37 14.80 3.38
C GLU A 306 -33.07 15.61 3.29
N SER A 307 -32.27 15.62 4.36
CA SER A 307 -30.99 16.34 4.39
C SER A 307 -29.98 15.74 3.40
N ILE A 308 -29.91 14.41 3.31
CA ILE A 308 -29.06 13.71 2.33
C ILE A 308 -29.47 14.08 0.90
N GLU A 309 -30.76 14.05 0.56
CA GLU A 309 -31.22 14.41 -0.79
C GLU A 309 -31.00 15.89 -1.10
N GLY A 310 -31.20 16.79 -0.12
CA GLY A 310 -30.85 18.20 -0.24
C GLY A 310 -29.36 18.42 -0.52
N ALA A 311 -28.49 17.70 0.19
CA ALA A 311 -27.05 17.77 0.01
C ALA A 311 -26.60 17.20 -1.34
N LYS A 312 -27.17 16.08 -1.80
CA LYS A 312 -26.87 15.51 -3.12
C LYS A 312 -27.22 16.49 -4.25
N LYS A 313 -28.36 17.20 -4.14
CA LYS A 313 -28.73 18.26 -5.09
C LYS A 313 -27.69 19.38 -5.10
N PHE A 314 -27.28 19.86 -3.93
CA PHE A 314 -26.23 20.86 -3.80
C PHE A 314 -24.90 20.40 -4.44
N VAL A 315 -24.43 19.18 -4.15
CA VAL A 315 -23.23 18.58 -4.78
C VAL A 315 -23.35 18.55 -6.30
N SER A 316 -24.52 18.18 -6.83
CA SER A 316 -24.75 18.08 -8.27
C SER A 316 -24.62 19.43 -8.97
N THR A 317 -24.94 20.53 -8.27
CA THR A 317 -24.83 21.91 -8.78
C THR A 317 -23.43 22.52 -8.69
N MET A 318 -22.45 21.86 -8.07
CA MET A 318 -21.08 22.42 -7.96
C MET A 318 -20.48 22.66 -9.35
N VAL A 319 -19.89 23.82 -9.58
CA VAL A 319 -19.17 24.14 -10.83
C VAL A 319 -17.78 24.60 -10.46
N ALA A 320 -16.78 24.09 -11.17
CA ALA A 320 -15.39 24.50 -11.01
C ALA A 320 -15.22 25.90 -11.60
N ASP A 321 -14.91 26.88 -10.75
CA ASP A 321 -14.64 28.24 -11.18
C ASP A 321 -13.86 29.02 -10.10
N GLY A 322 -13.04 29.96 -10.56
CA GLY A 322 -12.36 30.93 -9.71
C GLY A 322 -11.09 30.45 -9.01
N GLY A 323 -10.68 31.18 -7.98
CA GLY A 323 -9.43 30.96 -7.23
C GLY A 323 -9.59 29.97 -6.07
N THR A 324 -8.67 30.00 -5.11
CA THR A 324 -8.59 29.01 -4.01
C THR A 324 -8.47 29.69 -2.64
N ASN A 325 -9.56 29.75 -1.87
CA ASN A 325 -9.64 30.33 -0.53
C ASN A 325 -9.75 29.25 0.55
N ILE A 326 -8.71 28.42 0.64
CA ILE A 326 -8.65 27.29 1.57
C ILE A 326 -8.68 27.73 3.05
N LYS A 327 -8.10 28.90 3.35
CA LYS A 327 -7.98 29.42 4.71
C LYS A 327 -9.35 29.71 5.32
N ASP A 328 -10.20 30.44 4.60
CA ASP A 328 -11.51 30.82 5.13
C ASP A 328 -12.43 29.59 5.15
N ALA A 329 -12.27 28.67 4.19
CA ALA A 329 -13.03 27.42 4.15
C ALA A 329 -12.77 26.55 5.39
N LEU A 330 -11.49 26.37 5.76
CA LEU A 330 -11.12 25.64 6.98
C LEU A 330 -11.54 26.39 8.24
N SER A 331 -11.43 27.72 8.26
CA SER A 331 -11.88 28.54 9.40
C SER A 331 -13.38 28.40 9.62
N GLU A 332 -14.17 28.38 8.55
CA GLU A 332 -15.61 28.13 8.58
C GLU A 332 -15.92 26.70 9.07
N ALA A 333 -15.21 25.69 8.56
CA ALA A 333 -15.40 24.31 8.98
C ALA A 333 -15.13 24.09 10.47
N VAL A 334 -14.06 24.69 11.00
CA VAL A 334 -13.75 24.67 12.44
C VAL A 334 -14.85 25.38 13.24
N SER A 335 -15.38 26.51 12.74
CA SER A 335 -16.45 27.25 13.41
C SER A 335 -17.75 26.44 13.50
N LEU A 336 -18.10 25.71 12.44
CA LEU A 336 -19.27 24.81 12.41
C LEU A 336 -19.16 23.69 13.46
N LEU A 337 -17.97 23.09 13.64
CA LEU A 337 -17.76 22.03 14.62
C LEU A 337 -17.75 22.55 16.06
N LYS A 338 -17.12 23.72 16.31
CA LYS A 338 -17.11 24.35 17.64
C LYS A 338 -18.51 24.66 18.15
N TYR A 339 -19.43 25.06 17.28
CA TYR A 339 -20.82 25.32 17.66
C TYR A 339 -21.53 24.04 18.17
N GLN A 340 -21.20 22.86 17.62
CA GLN A 340 -21.78 21.60 18.06
C GLN A 340 -21.17 21.07 19.36
N GLU A 341 -19.91 21.36 19.68
CA GLU A 341 -19.35 21.01 21.01
C GLU A 341 -20.13 21.67 22.16
N VAL A 342 -20.70 22.85 21.93
CA VAL A 342 -21.56 23.56 22.90
C VAL A 342 -22.88 22.82 23.14
N SER A 343 -23.38 22.01 22.18
CA SER A 343 -24.64 21.28 22.29
C SER A 343 -24.55 19.94 23.03
N LYS A 344 -23.37 19.56 23.57
CA LYS A 344 -23.11 18.39 24.44
C LYS A 344 -23.48 17.01 23.87
N GLU A 345 -23.73 16.87 22.56
CA GLU A 345 -23.89 15.55 21.96
C GLU A 345 -22.53 14.85 21.81
N THR A 346 -22.44 13.60 22.24
CA THR A 346 -21.21 12.81 22.14
C THR A 346 -21.01 12.35 20.70
N SER A 347 -20.30 13.16 19.91
CA SER A 347 -19.91 12.84 18.54
C SER A 347 -18.41 13.08 18.31
N VAL A 348 -17.86 12.41 17.31
CA VAL A 348 -16.47 12.61 16.89
C VAL A 348 -16.44 13.69 15.80
N PRO A 349 -15.80 14.86 16.05
CA PRO A 349 -15.65 15.89 15.03
C PRO A 349 -14.64 15.47 13.96
N LEU A 350 -14.98 15.70 12.69
CA LEU A 350 -14.13 15.37 11.54
C LEU A 350 -14.24 16.46 10.48
N ILE A 351 -13.09 16.91 9.97
CA ILE A 351 -13.02 17.74 8.76
C ILE A 351 -12.38 16.89 7.67
N ILE A 352 -13.04 16.80 6.52
CA ILE A 352 -12.50 16.15 5.32
C ILE A 352 -12.31 17.23 4.27
N LEU A 353 -11.06 17.59 4.00
CA LEU A 353 -10.68 18.56 2.98
C LEU A 353 -10.26 17.82 1.70
N LEU A 354 -10.79 18.26 0.56
CA LEU A 354 -10.37 17.84 -0.77
C LEU A 354 -10.01 19.08 -1.60
N THR A 355 -8.80 19.08 -2.18
CA THR A 355 -8.26 20.16 -3.02
C THR A 355 -7.23 19.59 -4.00
N ASP A 356 -7.01 20.27 -5.13
CA ASP A 356 -6.02 19.90 -6.14
C ASP A 356 -4.87 20.91 -6.32
N GLY A 357 -4.86 22.02 -5.57
CA GLY A 357 -3.82 23.05 -5.68
C GLY A 357 -4.00 24.26 -4.78
#